data_AF-A0A484AS30-F1
#
_entry.id   AF-A0A484AS30-F1
#
_cell.length_a   1.000
_cell.length_b   1.000
_cell.length_c   1.000
_cell.angle_alpha   90.00
_cell.angle_beta   90.00
_cell.angle_gamma   90.00
#
_symmetry.space_group_name_H-M   'P 1'
#
loop_
_entity.id
_entity.type
_entity.pdbx_description
1 polymer ?
#
loop_
_entity_poly.entity_id
_entity_poly.type
_entity_poly.pdbx_seq_one_letter_code
_entity_poly.pdbx_strand_id
1 'polypeptide(L)' 'MICGIDSYHDPNQKGGSVAAFVASLNSSYTNWYSKAVIQSKKEELVNGLTSSFEAALESYKTRNGQLPDNVIIYRDGVGD' A
#
# COMPACT_ATOMS: atom_id res chain seq x y z
N MET A 1 -3.36 -10.08 -7.80
CA MET A 1 -3.40 -9.36 -6.52
C MET A 1 -4.11 -8.04 -6.73
N ILE A 2 -5.05 -7.70 -5.85
CA ILE A 2 -5.70 -6.39 -5.81
C ILE A 2 -5.05 -5.59 -4.68
N CYS A 3 -4.68 -4.35 -4.95
CA CYS A 3 -4.07 -3.43 -4.00
C CYS A 3 -4.88 -2.15 -3.87
N GLY A 4 -4.78 -1.52 -2.70
CA GLY A 4 -5.39 -0.22 -2.40
C GLY A 4 -4.36 0.72 -1.80
N ILE A 5 -4.39 1.97 -2.21
CA ILE A 5 -3.51 3.03 -1.71
C ILE A 5 -4.34 4.26 -1.38
N ASP A 6 -4.23 4.72 -0.14
CA ASP A 6 -4.79 6.00 0.29
C ASP A 6 -3.71 6.86 0.97
N SER A 7 -3.85 8.18 0.91
CA SER A 7 -3.03 9.10 1.66
C SER A 7 -3.87 10.21 2.26
N TYR A 8 -3.72 10.37 3.57
CA TYR A 8 -4.31 11.45 4.34
C TYR A 8 -3.26 12.51 4.66
N HIS A 9 -3.60 13.76 4.38
CA HIS A 9 -2.80 14.93 4.75
C HIS A 9 -3.53 15.67 5.88
N ASP A 10 -2.89 15.82 7.04
CA ASP A 10 -3.47 16.61 8.13
C ASP A 10 -3.47 18.11 7.75
N PRO A 11 -4.65 18.75 7.61
CA PRO A 11 -4.72 20.17 7.26
C PRO A 11 -4.16 21.09 8.37
N ASN A 12 -4.08 20.61 9.62
CA ASN A 12 -3.61 21.37 10.77
C ASN A 12 -2.12 21.15 11.08
N GLN A 13 -1.55 20.00 10.72
CA GLN A 13 -0.12 19.74 10.81
C GLN A 13 0.54 19.83 9.42
N LYS A 14 1.20 20.96 9.15
CA LYS A 14 1.89 21.28 7.89
C LYS A 14 2.97 20.27 7.42
N GLY A 15 3.16 19.11 8.04
CA GLY A 15 4.22 18.16 7.68
C GLY A 15 4.01 16.70 8.06
N GLY A 16 2.81 16.30 8.48
CA GLY A 16 2.47 14.90 8.74
C GLY A 16 1.45 14.42 7.71
N SER A 17 1.86 13.53 6.81
CA SER A 17 0.94 12.73 6.01
C SER A 17 1.01 11.28 6.44
N VAL A 18 -0.08 10.56 6.25
CA VAL A 18 -0.12 9.12 6.44
C VAL A 18 -0.46 8.51 5.11
N ALA A 19 0.29 7.50 4.68
CA ALA A 19 -0.10 6.66 3.56
C ALA A 19 -0.43 5.26 4.06
N ALA A 20 -1.51 4.71 3.53
CA ALA A 20 -1.94 3.35 3.78
C ALA A 20 -1.83 2.54 2.49
N PHE A 21 -1.33 1.31 2.63
CA PHE A 21 -1.24 0.33 1.58
C PHE A 21 -1.93 -0.96 2.02
N VAL A 22 -2.75 -1.54 1.15
CA VAL A 22 -3.34 -2.86 1.34
C VAL A 22 -3.17 -3.73 0.11
N ALA A 23 -3.08 -5.05 0.29
CA ALA A 23 -2.99 -6.00 -0.81
C ALA A 23 -3.66 -7.34 -0.49
N SER A 24 -4.45 -7.87 -1.42
CA SER A 24 -5.12 -9.16 -1.30
C SER A 24 -4.08 -10.31 -1.28
N LEU A 25 -4.25 -11.27 -0.39
CA LEU A 25 -3.35 -12.41 -0.21
C LEU A 25 -3.91 -13.73 -0.74
N ASN A 26 -5.18 -13.75 -1.17
CA ASN A 26 -5.85 -14.94 -1.70
C ASN A 26 -6.82 -14.59 -2.84
N SER A 27 -7.20 -15.61 -3.61
CA SER A 27 -8.08 -15.47 -4.78
C SER A 27 -9.53 -15.12 -4.43
N SER A 28 -9.99 -15.42 -3.22
CA SER A 28 -11.32 -15.01 -2.75
C SER A 28 -11.36 -13.56 -2.24
N TYR A 29 -10.23 -12.85 -2.22
CA TYR A 29 -10.11 -11.46 -1.76
C TYR A 29 -10.63 -11.22 -0.33
N THR A 30 -10.51 -12.23 0.54
CA THR A 30 -10.97 -12.15 1.93
C THR A 30 -9.83 -11.97 2.93
N ASN A 31 -8.57 -12.08 2.49
CA ASN A 31 -7.40 -11.92 3.35
C ASN A 31 -6.48 -10.86 2.75
N TRP A 32 -6.02 -9.94 3.60
CA TRP A 32 -5.30 -8.74 3.15
C TRP A 32 -4.07 -8.49 4.01
N TYR A 33 -2.97 -8.12 3.34
CA TYR A 33 -1.87 -7.40 3.95
C TYR A 33 -2.27 -5.94 4.12
N SER A 34 -1.82 -5.29 5.20
CA SER A 34 -2.04 -3.86 5.43
C SER A 34 -0.82 -3.24 6.11
N LYS A 35 -0.41 -2.05 5.65
CA LYS A 35 0.64 -1.24 6.28
C LYS A 35 0.30 0.23 6.17
N ALA A 36 0.43 0.94 7.29
CA ALA A 36 0.35 2.40 7.34
C ALA A 36 1.75 2.97 7.63
N VAL A 37 2.12 4.03 6.93
CA VAL A 37 3.40 4.71 7.05
C VAL A 37 3.15 6.19 7.32
N ILE A 38 3.71 6.69 8.41
CA ILE A 38 3.77 8.13 8.67
C ILE A 38 4.87 8.69 7.78
N GLN A 39 4.51 9.61 6.90
CA GLN A 39 5.42 10.31 6.01
C GLN A 39 5.82 11.64 6.63
N SER A 40 7.13 11.80 6.78
CA SER A 40 7.72 13.10 7.06
C SER A 40 7.90 13.89 5.76
N LYS A 41 7.96 15.23 5.82
CA LYS A 41 8.13 16.13 4.64
C LYS A 41 9.22 15.75 3.63
N LYS A 42 10.19 14.92 4.01
CA LYS A 42 11.32 14.49 3.17
C LYS A 42 11.20 13.06 2.66
N GLU A 43 10.28 12.27 3.21
CA GLU A 43 9.99 10.93 2.71
C GLU A 43 8.95 11.04 1.61
N GLU A 44 9.40 10.89 0.37
CA GLU A 44 8.51 10.78 -0.77
C GLU A 44 7.56 9.60 -0.57
N LEU A 45 6.30 9.81 -0.90
CA LEU A 45 5.22 8.81 -0.83
C LEU A 45 5.61 7.48 -1.50
N VAL A 46 6.46 7.58 -2.53
CA VAL A 46 7.02 6.49 -3.32
C VAL A 46 7.85 5.51 -2.48
N ASN A 47 8.69 5.97 -1.55
CA ASN A 47 9.61 5.09 -0.82
C ASN A 47 8.86 4.20 0.19
N GLY A 48 7.92 4.78 0.94
CA GLY A 48 7.06 4.04 1.86
C GLY A 48 6.15 3.06 1.12
N LEU A 49 5.68 3.43 -0.07
CA LEU A 49 4.85 2.59 -0.91
C LEU A 49 5.61 1.38 -1.46
N THR A 50 6.80 1.58 -2.01
CA THR A 50 7.64 0.51 -2.57
C THR A 50 7.93 -0.56 -1.50
N SER A 51 8.39 -0.15 -0.32
CA SER A 51 8.65 -1.09 0.79
C SER A 51 7.40 -1.83 1.27
N SER A 52 6.23 -1.19 1.21
CA SER A 52 4.96 -1.82 1.57
C SER A 52 4.51 -2.84 0.53
N PHE A 53 4.74 -2.55 -0.75
CA PHE A 53 4.42 -3.44 -1.85
C PHE A 53 5.33 -4.69 -1.88
N GLU A 54 6.64 -4.51 -1.66
CA GLU A 54 7.59 -5.63 -1.56
C GLU A 54 7.19 -6.61 -0.45
N ALA A 55 6.89 -6.09 0.74
CA ALA A 55 6.44 -6.92 1.88
C ALA A 55 5.11 -7.63 1.60
N ALA A 56 4.20 -7.00 0.83
CA ALA A 56 2.96 -7.63 0.42
C ALA A 56 3.17 -8.75 -0.61
N LEU A 57 4.10 -8.58 -1.56
CA LEU A 57 4.48 -9.63 -2.51
C LEU A 57 5.14 -10.81 -1.81
N GLU A 58 6.01 -10.56 -0.83
CA GLU A 58 6.60 -11.61 -0.01
C GLU A 58 5.54 -12.35 0.82
N SER A 59 4.59 -11.62 1.41
CA SER A 59 3.46 -12.21 2.13
C SER A 59 2.60 -13.08 1.22
N TYR A 60 2.32 -12.63 0.00
CA TYR A 60 1.58 -13.40 -1.00
C TYR A 60 2.34 -14.65 -1.42
N LYS A 61 3.64 -14.53 -1.70
CA LYS A 61 4.49 -15.65 -2.11
C LYS A 61 4.61 -16.71 -1.01
N THR A 62 4.84 -16.28 0.22
CA THR A 62 4.92 -17.17 1.38
C THR A 62 3.65 -17.98 1.55
N ARG A 63 2.49 -17.35 1.31
CA ARG A 63 1.19 -18.01 1.43
C ARG A 63 0.84 -18.93 0.25
N ASN A 64 1.14 -18.50 -0.98
CA ASN A 64 0.64 -19.14 -2.20
C ASN A 64 1.73 -19.93 -2.96
N GLY A 65 2.98 -19.92 -2.49
CA GLY A 65 4.13 -20.57 -3.14
C GLY A 65 4.68 -19.84 -4.37
N GLN A 66 3.98 -18.82 -4.86
CA GLN A 66 4.31 -18.06 -6.07
C GLN A 66 3.90 -16.60 -5.96
N LEU A 67 4.48 -15.75 -6.81
CA LEU A 67 4.07 -14.36 -6.95
C LEU A 67 2.72 -14.27 -7.67
N PRO A 68 1.96 -13.16 -7.51
CA PRO A 68 0.76 -12.95 -8.29
C PRO A 68 1.11 -12.71 -9.77
N ASP A 69 0.35 -13.30 -10.70
CA ASP A 69 0.56 -13.11 -12.15
C ASP A 69 0.25 -11.67 -12.61
N ASN A 70 -0.73 -11.05 -11.95
CA ASN A 70 -1.20 -9.71 -12.28
C ASN A 70 -1.43 -8.91 -11.00
N VAL A 71 -1.20 -7.60 -11.06
CA VAL A 71 -1.43 -6.65 -9.97
C VAL A 71 -2.31 -5.50 -10.47
N ILE A 72 -3.41 -5.24 -9.75
CA ILE A 72 -4.30 -4.10 -9.99
C ILE A 72 -4.23 -3.20 -8.77
N ILE A 73 -3.99 -1.92 -8.97
CA ILE A 73 -3.83 -0.95 -7.89
C ILE A 73 -4.92 0.12 -8.00
N TYR A 74 -5.74 0.25 -6.97
CA TYR A 74 -6.66 1.36 -6.79
C TYR A 74 -6.01 2.43 -5.93
N ARG A 75 -5.80 3.64 -6.48
CA ARG A 75 -5.22 4.78 -5.77
C ARG A 75 -6.29 5.85 -5.57
N ASP A 76 -6.63 6.11 -4.31
CA ASP A 76 -7.63 7.12 -3.92
C ASP A 76 -7.02 8.54 -3.82
N GLY A 77 -7.83 9.59 -3.92
CA GLY A 77 -7.43 10.95 -3.55
C GLY A 77 -6.38 11.63 -4.43
N VAL A 78 -6.32 11.30 -5.73
CA VAL A 78 -5.50 12.04 -6.71
C VAL A 78 -6.39 13.09 -7.38
N GLY A 79 -6.05 14.37 -7.24
CA GLY A 79 -6.70 15.47 -7.97
C GLY A 79 -6.09 15.67 -9.36
N ASP A 80 -6.85 16.29 -10.26
CA ASP A 80 -6.41 16.72 -11.61
C ASP A 80 -5.40 17.88 -11.58
#